data_AF-A0A3M2D0Y6-F1
#
_entry.id   AF-A0A3M2D0Y6-F1
#
_cell.length_a   1.000
_cell.length_b   1.000
_cell.length_c   1.000
_cell.angle_alpha   90.00
_cell.angle_beta   90.00
_cell.angle_gamma   90.00
#
_symmetry.space_group_name_H-M   'P 1'
#
loop_
_entity.id
_entity.type
_entity.pdbx_description
1 polymer ?
#
loop_
_entity_poly.entity_id
_entity_poly.type
_entity_poly.pdbx_seq_one_letter_code
_entity_poly.pdbx_strand_id
1 'polypeptide(L)'
;SDDGAAWPNSPGQTGVRGDLRIVAAPQDGPSNVLAFNFFPTNGDMLIDNAENWGASANAHRFFRNVITHENGHGMGLSHVCPVTQTKIMEPFLSTAFDGAQLDDILAMQYQYGDAAEPNPNLAASEPLEPLGLQSDTTLFINNLSLHSPGENDVYTFDASGGSVLNLAQVTPTGNIYLSGPQNQDGSCTSGTQYDSLRQIDLQIEILSPAGFVIATANNTGLGGLEAVGPVQLTTDGTYGIRVNSGGATSGDQFIIQAYNLQVNVTIQSLVGDVTGDGLVNGFDITQVLNAFNSTNPNFDLNNDGIVNAGDITIILNNWTG
;
A
#
# COMPACT_ATOMS: atom_id res chain seq x y z
N SER A 1 20.01 -22.54 2.03
CA SER A 1 20.82 -23.74 1.71
C SER A 1 19.87 -24.89 1.49
N ASP A 2 20.16 -25.80 0.56
CA ASP A 2 19.47 -27.09 0.52
C ASP A 2 19.96 -27.93 1.71
N ASP A 3 19.03 -28.31 2.59
CA ASP A 3 19.30 -29.07 3.82
C ASP A 3 19.08 -30.58 3.63
N GLY A 4 18.79 -31.01 2.40
CA GLY A 4 18.53 -32.41 2.06
C GLY A 4 17.17 -32.92 2.57
N ALA A 5 16.28 -32.04 3.03
CA ALA A 5 14.96 -32.43 3.48
C ALA A 5 14.06 -32.87 2.32
N ALA A 6 13.17 -33.85 2.59
CA ALA A 6 12.29 -34.40 1.57
C ALA A 6 11.43 -33.31 0.90
N TRP A 7 11.33 -33.37 -0.42
CA TRP A 7 10.44 -32.53 -1.22
C TRP A 7 9.18 -33.32 -1.61
N PRO A 8 7.98 -32.71 -1.59
CA PRO A 8 7.70 -31.34 -1.20
C PRO A 8 7.35 -31.18 0.30
N ASN A 9 7.08 -32.28 1.01
CA ASN A 9 6.35 -32.24 2.30
C ASN A 9 7.15 -31.80 3.55
N SER A 10 8.28 -31.10 3.40
CA SER A 10 9.06 -30.62 4.55
C SER A 10 8.77 -29.14 4.79
N PRO A 11 8.15 -28.75 5.93
CA PRO A 11 7.69 -27.38 6.18
C PRO A 11 8.86 -26.38 6.25
N GLY A 12 8.65 -25.08 6.06
CA GLY A 12 9.73 -24.11 6.29
C GLY A 12 10.30 -24.16 7.72
N GLN A 13 11.58 -23.81 7.84
CA GLN A 13 12.28 -23.75 9.13
C GLN A 13 13.25 -22.58 9.14
N THR A 14 12.99 -21.57 9.98
CA THR A 14 13.81 -20.36 10.11
C THR A 14 15.29 -20.69 10.26
N GLY A 15 16.11 -20.08 9.40
CA GLY A 15 17.56 -20.27 9.38
C GLY A 15 18.05 -21.60 8.78
N VAL A 16 17.14 -22.46 8.31
CA VAL A 16 17.48 -23.78 7.74
C VAL A 16 16.90 -23.94 6.34
N ARG A 17 15.58 -23.81 6.20
CA ARG A 17 14.82 -24.12 4.98
C ARG A 17 13.76 -23.04 4.74
N GLY A 18 13.66 -22.56 3.50
CA GLY A 18 12.60 -21.62 3.11
C GLY A 18 11.22 -22.27 3.13
N ASP A 19 10.18 -21.46 3.30
CA ASP A 19 8.78 -21.91 3.24
C ASP A 19 8.36 -22.34 1.82
N LEU A 20 8.99 -21.75 0.80
CA LEU A 20 8.79 -22.09 -0.61
C LEU A 20 10.11 -22.57 -1.22
N ARG A 21 10.13 -23.80 -1.72
CA ARG A 21 11.28 -24.37 -2.46
C ARG A 21 10.89 -24.63 -3.90
N ILE A 22 11.71 -24.10 -4.81
CA ILE A 22 11.54 -24.28 -6.25
C ILE A 22 12.54 -25.34 -6.72
N VAL A 23 12.04 -26.40 -7.35
CA VAL A 23 12.85 -27.48 -7.91
C VAL A 23 12.59 -27.64 -9.40
N ALA A 24 13.61 -28.09 -10.15
CA ALA A 24 13.47 -28.46 -11.55
C ALA A 24 13.61 -29.98 -11.70
N ALA A 25 12.59 -30.65 -12.24
CA ALA A 25 12.60 -32.10 -12.47
C ALA A 25 11.79 -32.45 -13.73
N PRO A 26 11.98 -33.65 -14.31
CA PRO A 26 11.15 -34.09 -15.44
C PRO A 26 9.67 -34.23 -15.03
N GLN A 27 8.73 -33.72 -15.84
CA GLN A 27 7.30 -33.86 -15.61
C GLN A 27 6.59 -34.56 -16.78
N ASP A 28 6.39 -33.90 -17.92
CA ASP A 28 5.75 -34.46 -19.11
C ASP A 28 6.50 -34.20 -20.43
N GLY A 29 7.65 -33.53 -20.34
CA GLY A 29 8.47 -33.19 -21.49
C GLY A 29 8.14 -31.78 -21.98
N PRO A 30 8.50 -31.41 -23.22
CA PRO A 30 8.23 -30.06 -23.68
C PRO A 30 6.71 -29.80 -23.86
N SER A 31 6.26 -28.64 -23.39
CA SER A 31 4.88 -28.14 -23.46
C SER A 31 3.87 -28.88 -22.58
N ASN A 32 2.61 -28.43 -22.58
CA ASN A 32 1.55 -28.85 -21.67
C ASN A 32 1.80 -28.36 -20.23
N VAL A 33 2.31 -29.20 -19.32
CA VAL A 33 2.51 -28.81 -17.91
C VAL A 33 3.87 -28.16 -17.74
N LEU A 34 3.89 -26.83 -17.83
CA LEU A 34 5.13 -26.05 -17.71
C LEU A 34 5.71 -26.10 -16.28
N ALA A 35 4.84 -26.01 -15.29
CA ALA A 35 5.16 -26.02 -13.87
C ALA A 35 3.89 -26.32 -13.06
N PHE A 36 4.06 -26.52 -11.75
CA PHE A 36 2.97 -26.45 -10.80
C PHE A 36 3.49 -25.97 -9.44
N ASN A 37 2.61 -25.38 -8.65
CA ASN A 37 2.87 -25.04 -7.26
C ASN A 37 1.86 -25.68 -6.31
N PHE A 38 2.32 -26.09 -5.13
CA PHE A 38 1.39 -26.45 -4.06
C PHE A 38 0.82 -25.20 -3.39
N PHE A 39 -0.45 -25.27 -2.98
CA PHE A 39 -1.11 -24.22 -2.19
C PHE A 39 -0.37 -23.92 -0.85
N PRO A 40 -0.63 -22.75 -0.21
CA PRO A 40 0.21 -22.14 0.83
C PRO A 40 0.67 -23.01 2.01
N THR A 41 -0.06 -24.08 2.38
CA THR A 41 0.38 -24.98 3.45
C THR A 41 1.68 -25.71 3.12
N ASN A 42 1.97 -25.88 1.84
CA ASN A 42 3.21 -26.48 1.35
C ASN A 42 4.01 -25.47 0.53
N GLY A 43 3.38 -24.76 -0.42
CA GLY A 43 4.01 -23.65 -1.16
C GLY A 43 5.13 -24.04 -2.13
N ASP A 44 5.63 -25.28 -2.09
CA ASP A 44 6.71 -25.78 -2.94
C ASP A 44 6.34 -25.86 -4.43
N MET A 45 7.27 -25.47 -5.29
CA MET A 45 7.09 -25.37 -6.75
C MET A 45 7.94 -26.39 -7.49
N LEU A 46 7.38 -27.02 -8.52
CA LEU A 46 8.14 -27.79 -9.50
C LEU A 46 8.04 -27.11 -10.87
N ILE A 47 9.18 -26.91 -11.50
CA ILE A 47 9.27 -26.49 -12.91
C ILE A 47 9.69 -27.69 -13.78
N ASP A 48 9.04 -27.92 -14.92
CA ASP A 48 9.46 -28.98 -15.84
C ASP A 48 10.80 -28.58 -16.47
N ASN A 49 11.86 -29.36 -16.22
CA ASN A 49 13.19 -29.08 -16.74
C ASN A 49 13.32 -29.20 -18.27
N ALA A 50 12.30 -29.71 -18.97
CA ALA A 50 12.26 -29.83 -20.43
C ALA A 50 11.87 -28.54 -21.15
N GLU A 51 11.41 -27.51 -20.43
CA GLU A 51 10.98 -26.24 -21.03
C GLU A 51 12.14 -25.30 -21.39
N ASN A 52 11.88 -24.38 -22.33
CA ASN A 52 12.85 -23.37 -22.76
C ASN A 52 12.94 -22.19 -21.78
N TRP A 53 13.29 -22.45 -20.51
CA TRP A 53 13.40 -21.45 -19.45
C TRP A 53 14.38 -20.31 -19.78
N GLY A 54 15.38 -20.59 -20.61
CA GLY A 54 16.38 -19.62 -21.06
C GLY A 54 15.92 -18.68 -22.17
N ALA A 55 14.68 -18.80 -22.67
CA ALA A 55 14.16 -17.96 -23.74
C ALA A 55 14.33 -16.46 -23.42
N SER A 56 15.09 -15.71 -24.22
CA SER A 56 15.49 -14.33 -23.90
C SER A 56 14.49 -13.26 -24.32
N ALA A 57 13.44 -13.63 -25.07
CA ALA A 57 12.43 -12.70 -25.55
C ALA A 57 11.79 -11.91 -24.39
N ASN A 58 11.63 -10.59 -24.57
CA ASN A 58 11.06 -9.67 -23.58
C ASN A 58 11.71 -9.81 -22.19
N ALA A 59 13.03 -9.97 -22.18
CA ALA A 59 13.86 -10.14 -20.98
C ALA A 59 13.57 -11.44 -20.19
N HIS A 60 13.23 -12.55 -20.85
CA HIS A 60 12.79 -13.81 -20.22
C HIS A 60 11.35 -13.80 -19.70
N ARG A 61 10.43 -13.17 -20.43
CA ARG A 61 9.01 -13.08 -20.04
C ARG A 61 8.34 -14.44 -19.87
N PHE A 62 8.71 -15.44 -20.68
CA PHE A 62 8.21 -16.81 -20.52
C PHE A 62 8.47 -17.31 -19.09
N PHE A 63 9.73 -17.29 -18.66
CA PHE A 63 10.12 -17.70 -17.31
C PHE A 63 9.42 -16.84 -16.24
N ARG A 64 9.47 -15.51 -16.38
CA ARG A 64 8.87 -14.63 -15.37
C ARG A 64 7.38 -14.89 -15.19
N ASN A 65 6.60 -14.94 -16.27
CA ASN A 65 5.16 -15.10 -16.18
C ASN A 65 4.76 -16.48 -15.63
N VAL A 66 5.45 -17.55 -16.02
CA VAL A 66 5.18 -18.87 -15.43
C VAL A 66 5.49 -18.86 -13.93
N ILE A 67 6.65 -18.36 -13.52
CA ILE A 67 7.01 -18.30 -12.10
C ILE A 67 6.04 -17.39 -11.32
N THR A 68 5.57 -16.28 -11.88
CA THR A 68 4.55 -15.43 -11.25
C THR A 68 3.22 -16.16 -11.09
N HIS A 69 2.75 -16.86 -12.13
CA HIS A 69 1.53 -17.67 -12.09
C HIS A 69 1.60 -18.74 -10.99
N GLU A 70 2.69 -19.52 -10.97
CA GLU A 70 2.87 -20.57 -9.98
C GLU A 70 2.99 -20.01 -8.56
N ASN A 71 3.70 -18.90 -8.37
CA ASN A 71 3.72 -18.25 -7.06
C ASN A 71 2.32 -17.82 -6.61
N GLY A 72 1.45 -17.38 -7.53
CA GLY A 72 0.04 -17.10 -7.23
C GLY A 72 -0.66 -18.30 -6.58
N HIS A 73 -0.49 -19.51 -7.11
CA HIS A 73 -0.98 -20.74 -6.46
C HIS A 73 -0.39 -20.96 -5.07
N GLY A 74 0.90 -20.74 -4.90
CA GLY A 74 1.60 -20.83 -3.61
C GLY A 74 1.13 -19.82 -2.57
N MET A 75 0.49 -18.74 -3.04
CA MET A 75 -0.14 -17.71 -2.22
C MET A 75 -1.67 -17.85 -2.20
N GLY A 76 -2.23 -18.99 -2.63
CA GLY A 76 -3.65 -19.29 -2.45
C GLY A 76 -4.55 -18.91 -3.62
N LEU A 77 -4.02 -18.37 -4.71
CA LEU A 77 -4.83 -18.07 -5.89
C LEU A 77 -5.16 -19.34 -6.66
N SER A 78 -6.43 -19.50 -7.01
CA SER A 78 -6.86 -20.49 -7.99
C SER A 78 -6.85 -19.87 -9.40
N HIS A 79 -6.98 -20.71 -10.42
CA HIS A 79 -7.15 -20.20 -11.76
C HIS A 79 -8.37 -19.29 -11.91
N VAL A 80 -8.24 -18.29 -12.78
CA VAL A 80 -9.33 -17.41 -13.21
C VAL A 80 -9.70 -17.66 -14.67
N CYS A 81 -11.00 -17.70 -14.95
CA CYS A 81 -11.58 -17.85 -16.28
C CYS A 81 -12.44 -16.61 -16.62
N PRO A 82 -12.72 -16.34 -17.92
CA PRO A 82 -12.35 -17.11 -19.11
C PRO A 82 -10.89 -16.89 -19.56
N VAL A 83 -10.40 -17.80 -20.41
CA VAL A 83 -9.09 -17.66 -21.07
C VAL A 83 -9.17 -16.55 -22.12
N THR A 84 -8.65 -15.38 -21.79
CA THR A 84 -8.70 -14.17 -22.61
C THR A 84 -7.33 -13.53 -22.80
N GLN A 85 -6.28 -14.12 -22.22
CA GLN A 85 -4.92 -13.60 -22.18
C GLN A 85 -4.85 -12.23 -21.50
N THR A 86 -5.60 -12.03 -20.41
CA THR A 86 -5.69 -10.74 -19.69
C THR A 86 -5.26 -10.79 -18.22
N LYS A 87 -5.04 -11.97 -17.64
CA LYS A 87 -4.71 -12.14 -16.21
C LYS A 87 -3.64 -13.22 -16.04
N ILE A 88 -2.74 -13.07 -15.08
CA ILE A 88 -1.64 -14.03 -14.90
C ILE A 88 -2.17 -15.38 -14.44
N MET A 89 -3.23 -15.42 -13.65
CA MET A 89 -3.83 -16.66 -13.13
C MET A 89 -4.76 -17.36 -14.11
N GLU A 90 -4.81 -16.99 -15.40
CA GLU A 90 -5.52 -17.81 -16.39
C GLU A 90 -4.82 -19.17 -16.57
N PRO A 91 -5.55 -20.29 -16.76
CA PRO A 91 -4.95 -21.65 -16.80
C PRO A 91 -3.90 -21.89 -17.88
N PHE A 92 -3.77 -20.99 -18.85
CA PHE A 92 -2.82 -21.11 -19.93
C PHE A 92 -1.92 -19.89 -19.93
N LEU A 93 -0.62 -20.13 -20.07
CA LEU A 93 0.38 -19.08 -20.13
C LEU A 93 0.04 -18.04 -21.20
N SER A 94 0.02 -16.78 -20.79
CA SER A 94 0.08 -15.63 -21.68
C SER A 94 1.43 -14.93 -21.57
N THR A 95 2.00 -14.53 -22.71
CA THR A 95 3.17 -13.65 -22.78
C THR A 95 2.82 -12.27 -23.38
N ALA A 96 1.53 -11.98 -23.52
CA ALA A 96 1.03 -10.71 -24.05
C ALA A 96 1.31 -9.52 -23.10
N PHE A 97 1.37 -9.78 -21.79
CA PHE A 97 1.66 -8.83 -20.72
C PHE A 97 2.78 -9.36 -19.81
N ASP A 98 3.24 -8.54 -18.86
CA ASP A 98 4.34 -8.87 -17.94
C ASP A 98 3.83 -8.85 -16.50
N GLY A 99 3.91 -10.00 -15.80
CA GLY A 99 3.53 -10.12 -14.40
C GLY A 99 2.03 -10.04 -14.10
N ALA A 100 1.73 -9.85 -12.81
CA ALA A 100 0.37 -9.79 -12.27
C ALA A 100 -0.43 -8.62 -12.88
N GLN A 101 -1.69 -8.87 -13.18
CA GLN A 101 -2.66 -7.89 -13.68
C GLN A 101 -3.65 -7.52 -12.58
N LEU A 102 -4.57 -6.58 -12.87
CA LEU A 102 -5.49 -6.04 -11.87
C LEU A 102 -6.23 -7.11 -11.05
N ASP A 103 -6.81 -8.12 -11.71
CA ASP A 103 -7.53 -9.20 -11.01
C ASP A 103 -6.62 -9.98 -10.05
N ASP A 104 -5.39 -10.27 -10.49
CA ASP A 104 -4.42 -11.01 -9.69
C ASP A 104 -3.96 -10.17 -8.47
N ILE A 105 -3.75 -8.86 -8.66
CA ILE A 105 -3.38 -7.92 -7.59
C ILE A 105 -4.51 -7.81 -6.56
N LEU A 106 -5.76 -7.63 -7.01
CA LEU A 106 -6.92 -7.55 -6.12
C LEU A 106 -7.14 -8.87 -5.37
N ALA A 107 -6.97 -10.02 -6.03
CA ALA A 107 -7.12 -11.31 -5.36
C ALA A 107 -6.05 -11.52 -4.27
N MET A 108 -4.83 -11.02 -4.49
CA MET A 108 -3.77 -11.02 -3.49
C MET A 108 -4.05 -10.06 -2.34
N GLN A 109 -4.44 -8.81 -2.65
CA GLN A 109 -4.78 -7.82 -1.64
C GLN A 109 -6.00 -8.24 -0.81
N TYR A 110 -6.95 -8.95 -1.41
CA TYR A 110 -8.09 -9.52 -0.69
C TYR A 110 -7.68 -10.52 0.40
N GLN A 111 -6.59 -11.27 0.17
CA GLN A 111 -6.11 -12.28 1.12
C GLN A 111 -5.08 -11.73 2.12
N TYR A 112 -4.26 -10.76 1.72
CA TYR A 112 -3.06 -10.36 2.46
C TYR A 112 -2.96 -8.86 2.76
N GLY A 113 -3.92 -8.05 2.32
CA GLY A 113 -3.85 -6.60 2.40
C GLY A 113 -2.97 -5.98 1.31
N ASP A 114 -2.96 -4.66 1.26
CA ASP A 114 -2.04 -3.89 0.43
C ASP A 114 -0.68 -3.68 1.12
N ALA A 115 0.12 -2.74 0.60
CA ALA A 115 1.45 -2.48 1.16
C ALA A 115 1.44 -1.64 2.46
N ALA A 116 0.33 -0.99 2.80
CA ALA A 116 0.15 -0.22 4.02
C ALA A 116 -0.48 -1.06 5.15
N GLU A 117 -1.03 -2.23 4.81
CA GLU A 117 -1.64 -3.14 5.77
C GLU A 117 -0.60 -3.85 6.68
N PRO A 118 -0.90 -4.05 7.98
CA PRO A 118 -2.12 -3.62 8.66
C PRO A 118 -2.04 -2.17 9.15
N ASN A 119 -3.06 -1.35 8.86
CA ASN A 119 -3.16 0.02 9.38
C ASN A 119 -4.52 0.37 10.04
N PRO A 120 -5.05 -0.45 10.97
CA PRO A 120 -6.46 -0.40 11.41
C PRO A 120 -6.86 0.82 12.25
N ASN A 121 -5.91 1.55 12.85
CA ASN A 121 -6.20 2.66 13.78
C ASN A 121 -4.96 3.52 14.05
N LEU A 122 -5.12 4.64 14.77
CA LEU A 122 -4.00 5.56 15.08
C LEU A 122 -2.79 4.89 15.76
N ALA A 123 -2.97 3.82 16.54
CA ALA A 123 -1.86 3.13 17.22
C ALA A 123 -1.09 2.15 16.32
N ALA A 124 -1.69 1.75 15.20
CA ALA A 124 -1.10 0.91 14.16
C ALA A 124 -1.57 1.48 12.81
N SER A 125 -0.90 2.53 12.36
CA SER A 125 -1.24 3.34 11.17
C SER A 125 -0.04 3.41 10.22
N GLU A 126 -0.27 3.88 8.99
CA GLU A 126 0.79 4.15 8.01
C GLU A 126 1.17 5.66 8.04
N PRO A 127 2.37 6.04 8.52
CA PRO A 127 2.81 7.43 8.53
C PRO A 127 3.07 7.94 7.12
N LEU A 128 2.64 9.16 6.82
CA LEU A 128 2.71 9.74 5.48
C LEU A 128 4.04 10.46 5.19
N GLU A 129 4.77 10.90 6.20
CA GLU A 129 6.05 11.60 6.06
C GLU A 129 7.12 10.71 5.38
N PRO A 130 7.31 9.43 5.77
CA PRO A 130 8.23 8.53 5.07
C PRO A 130 7.82 8.27 3.61
N LEU A 131 6.52 8.41 3.29
CA LEU A 131 6.00 8.29 1.93
C LEU A 131 6.14 9.59 1.11
N GLY A 132 6.67 10.66 1.72
CA GLY A 132 6.99 11.92 1.04
C GLY A 132 5.98 13.04 1.26
N LEU A 133 5.15 12.98 2.30
CA LEU A 133 4.31 14.11 2.69
C LEU A 133 5.20 15.31 3.07
N GLN A 134 4.89 16.47 2.48
CA GLN A 134 5.57 17.73 2.74
C GLN A 134 4.55 18.87 2.74
N SER A 135 4.81 19.92 3.52
CA SER A 135 3.95 21.11 3.52
C SER A 135 3.81 21.68 2.10
N ASP A 136 2.58 22.08 1.77
CA ASP A 136 2.19 22.71 0.51
C ASP A 136 2.48 21.88 -0.75
N THR A 137 2.83 20.61 -0.58
CA THR A 137 3.05 19.65 -1.66
C THR A 137 1.95 18.60 -1.63
N THR A 138 1.49 18.16 -2.80
CA THR A 138 0.48 17.10 -2.88
C THR A 138 1.17 15.74 -2.95
N LEU A 139 0.91 14.90 -1.95
CA LEU A 139 1.29 13.49 -1.93
C LEU A 139 0.23 12.66 -2.66
N PHE A 140 0.68 11.69 -3.45
CA PHE A 140 -0.15 10.68 -4.10
C PHE A 140 0.32 9.29 -3.68
N ILE A 141 -0.58 8.49 -3.13
CA ILE A 141 -0.36 7.08 -2.80
C ILE A 141 -1.32 6.26 -3.65
N ASN A 142 -0.79 5.29 -4.36
CA ASN A 142 -1.55 4.47 -5.30
C ASN A 142 -1.52 3.00 -4.88
N ASN A 143 -2.40 2.20 -5.47
CA ASN A 143 -2.46 0.75 -5.27
C ASN A 143 -2.77 0.36 -3.82
N LEU A 144 -3.64 1.15 -3.19
CA LEU A 144 -4.21 0.87 -1.87
C LEU A 144 -5.53 0.11 -2.03
N SER A 145 -6.00 -0.55 -0.98
CA SER A 145 -7.26 -1.30 -1.02
C SER A 145 -7.87 -1.55 0.35
N LEU A 146 -9.19 -1.41 0.44
CA LEU A 146 -9.98 -2.05 1.49
C LEU A 146 -10.29 -3.49 1.06
N HIS A 147 -9.67 -4.48 1.71
CA HIS A 147 -9.92 -5.90 1.52
C HIS A 147 -11.23 -6.38 2.16
N SER A 148 -11.89 -5.56 3.01
CA SER A 148 -13.26 -5.83 3.44
C SER A 148 -14.06 -4.55 3.81
N PRO A 149 -15.42 -4.60 3.81
CA PRO A 149 -16.24 -3.46 4.23
C PRO A 149 -16.13 -3.08 5.72
N GLY A 150 -15.58 -3.96 6.56
CA GLY A 150 -15.42 -3.73 8.00
C GLY A 150 -14.05 -3.18 8.38
N GLU A 151 -13.17 -3.02 7.41
CA GLU A 151 -11.81 -2.53 7.59
C GLU A 151 -11.76 -1.01 7.72
N ASN A 152 -10.67 -0.53 8.30
CA ASN A 152 -10.31 0.87 8.29
C ASN A 152 -8.84 0.97 7.91
N ASP A 153 -8.53 1.83 6.96
CA ASP A 153 -7.15 2.15 6.64
C ASP A 153 -6.85 3.52 7.24
N VAL A 154 -5.92 3.57 8.18
CA VAL A 154 -5.55 4.81 8.88
C VAL A 154 -4.14 5.21 8.49
N TYR A 155 -4.08 6.37 7.84
CA TYR A 155 -2.84 7.07 7.51
C TYR A 155 -2.63 8.20 8.49
N THR A 156 -1.40 8.44 8.93
CA THR A 156 -1.11 9.48 9.91
C THR A 156 -0.16 10.53 9.40
N PHE A 157 -0.29 11.74 9.93
CA PHE A 157 0.68 12.79 9.72
C PHE A 157 0.73 13.72 10.92
N ASP A 158 1.89 14.28 11.20
CA ASP A 158 2.09 15.25 12.27
C ASP A 158 1.78 16.67 11.78
N ALA A 159 1.04 17.41 12.61
CA ALA A 159 0.73 18.80 12.35
C ALA A 159 0.69 19.61 13.64
N SER A 160 1.10 20.87 13.53
CA SER A 160 0.99 21.87 14.58
C SER A 160 -0.37 22.58 14.54
N GLY A 161 -0.77 23.14 15.67
CA GLY A 161 -1.92 24.02 15.79
C GLY A 161 -1.81 25.24 14.87
N GLY A 162 -2.86 25.47 14.08
CA GLY A 162 -2.89 26.49 13.03
C GLY A 162 -2.59 25.95 11.63
N SER A 163 -2.17 24.68 11.52
CA SER A 163 -2.02 24.00 10.23
C SER A 163 -3.38 23.82 9.54
N VAL A 164 -3.35 23.61 8.22
CA VAL A 164 -4.55 23.39 7.42
C VAL A 164 -4.37 22.16 6.54
N LEU A 165 -5.24 21.16 6.71
CA LEU A 165 -5.40 20.11 5.71
C LEU A 165 -6.19 20.68 4.54
N ASN A 166 -5.52 20.99 3.43
CA ASN A 166 -6.15 21.60 2.26
C ASN A 166 -7.02 20.58 1.50
N LEU A 167 -6.54 19.34 1.40
CA LEU A 167 -7.22 18.25 0.71
C LEU A 167 -6.79 16.89 1.27
N ALA A 168 -7.76 16.05 1.60
CA ALA A 168 -7.61 14.60 1.64
C ALA A 168 -8.67 14.01 0.72
N GLN A 169 -8.26 13.24 -0.28
CA GLN A 169 -9.14 12.66 -1.28
C GLN A 169 -8.83 11.18 -1.47
N VAL A 170 -9.89 10.37 -1.52
CA VAL A 170 -9.85 8.96 -1.84
C VAL A 170 -10.57 8.75 -3.18
N THR A 171 -9.91 8.10 -4.13
CA THR A 171 -10.46 7.86 -5.47
C THR A 171 -10.50 6.36 -5.74
N PRO A 172 -11.68 5.72 -5.84
CA PRO A 172 -11.80 4.32 -6.23
C PRO A 172 -11.10 4.06 -7.56
N THR A 173 -10.46 2.90 -7.67
CA THR A 173 -9.86 2.42 -8.92
C THR A 173 -10.35 1.02 -9.24
N GLY A 174 -10.41 0.70 -10.53
CA GLY A 174 -10.90 -0.59 -10.98
C GLY A 174 -11.41 -0.56 -12.42
N ASN A 175 -11.78 -1.73 -12.92
CA ASN A 175 -12.30 -1.94 -14.27
C ASN A 175 -13.44 -2.97 -14.23
N ILE A 176 -14.24 -3.00 -15.30
CA ILE A 176 -15.18 -4.09 -15.54
C ILE A 176 -14.49 -5.16 -16.38
N TYR A 177 -14.46 -6.39 -15.89
CA TYR A 177 -13.89 -7.52 -16.61
C TYR A 177 -14.59 -8.83 -16.28
N LEU A 178 -14.35 -9.87 -17.08
CA LEU A 178 -14.89 -11.21 -16.82
C LEU A 178 -13.98 -11.97 -15.86
N SER A 179 -14.58 -12.55 -14.81
CA SER A 179 -13.93 -13.43 -13.84
C SER A 179 -14.85 -14.61 -13.51
N GLY A 180 -14.28 -15.76 -13.17
CA GLY A 180 -15.01 -16.97 -12.87
C GLY A 180 -14.10 -18.17 -12.66
N PRO A 181 -14.63 -19.28 -12.12
CA PRO A 181 -13.83 -20.44 -11.78
C PRO A 181 -13.47 -21.27 -13.02
N GLN A 182 -12.41 -22.07 -12.91
CA GLN A 182 -12.17 -23.21 -13.79
C GLN A 182 -13.05 -24.40 -13.35
N ASN A 183 -13.56 -25.18 -14.31
CA ASN A 183 -14.33 -26.39 -14.04
C ASN A 183 -13.41 -27.54 -13.60
N GLN A 184 -13.98 -28.54 -12.93
CA GLN A 184 -13.24 -29.72 -12.44
C GLN A 184 -12.61 -30.57 -13.56
N ASP A 185 -13.14 -30.48 -14.78
CA ASP A 185 -12.59 -31.16 -15.96
C ASP A 185 -11.45 -30.38 -16.64
N GLY A 186 -11.03 -29.26 -16.06
CA GLY A 186 -9.98 -28.38 -16.59
C GLY A 186 -10.49 -27.37 -17.63
N SER A 187 -11.75 -27.43 -18.05
CA SER A 187 -12.33 -26.44 -18.96
C SER A 187 -12.59 -25.11 -18.24
N CYS A 188 -12.57 -23.99 -18.98
CA CYS A 188 -12.89 -22.69 -18.41
C CYS A 188 -14.37 -22.36 -18.51
N THR A 189 -14.92 -21.76 -17.45
CA THR A 189 -16.24 -21.10 -17.52
C THR A 189 -16.17 -19.84 -18.41
N SER A 190 -17.33 -19.34 -18.82
CA SER A 190 -17.41 -18.04 -19.53
C SER A 190 -17.07 -16.84 -18.65
N GLY A 191 -16.97 -17.03 -17.33
CA GLY A 191 -16.95 -15.97 -16.34
C GLY A 191 -18.25 -15.17 -16.27
N THR A 192 -18.30 -14.29 -15.29
CA THR A 192 -19.33 -13.26 -15.11
C THR A 192 -18.64 -11.90 -15.04
N GLN A 193 -19.37 -10.83 -15.38
CA GLN A 193 -18.84 -9.48 -15.22
C GLN A 193 -18.62 -9.18 -13.73
N TYR A 194 -17.43 -8.69 -13.42
CA TYR A 194 -17.04 -8.16 -12.13
C TYR A 194 -16.64 -6.69 -12.33
N ASP A 195 -17.27 -5.78 -11.60
CA ASP A 195 -17.01 -4.34 -11.66
C ASP A 195 -16.15 -3.93 -10.45
N SER A 196 -14.83 -4.08 -10.57
CA SER A 196 -13.93 -3.84 -9.45
C SER A 196 -13.84 -2.36 -9.03
N LEU A 197 -14.41 -1.44 -9.84
CA LEU A 197 -14.47 -0.02 -9.51
C LEU A 197 -15.57 0.30 -8.49
N ARG A 198 -16.55 -0.59 -8.31
CA ARG A 198 -17.80 -0.33 -7.57
C ARG A 198 -18.09 -1.39 -6.51
N GLN A 199 -17.10 -1.70 -5.67
CA GLN A 199 -17.18 -2.76 -4.66
C GLN A 199 -17.57 -2.25 -3.27
N ILE A 200 -16.97 -1.14 -2.83
CA ILE A 200 -17.23 -0.50 -1.54
C ILE A 200 -17.49 0.98 -1.77
N ASP A 201 -18.51 1.49 -1.10
CA ASP A 201 -18.81 2.92 -1.03
C ASP A 201 -17.80 3.56 -0.08
N LEU A 202 -16.80 4.26 -0.62
CA LEU A 202 -15.71 4.77 0.20
C LEU A 202 -16.19 5.96 1.03
N GLN A 203 -15.69 6.05 2.25
CA GLN A 203 -15.79 7.20 3.13
C GLN A 203 -14.38 7.60 3.56
N ILE A 204 -14.18 8.90 3.75
CA ILE A 204 -12.95 9.44 4.33
C ILE A 204 -13.27 10.30 5.56
N GLU A 205 -12.49 10.12 6.61
CA GLU A 205 -12.63 10.81 7.89
C GLU A 205 -11.29 11.37 8.34
N ILE A 206 -11.31 12.56 8.93
CA ILE A 206 -10.13 13.17 9.55
C ILE A 206 -10.26 13.02 11.06
N LEU A 207 -9.24 12.43 11.68
CA LEU A 207 -9.15 12.17 13.11
C LEU A 207 -8.21 13.18 13.76
N SER A 208 -8.63 13.77 14.87
CA SER A 208 -7.75 14.56 15.74
C SER A 208 -6.73 13.66 16.48
N PRO A 209 -5.67 14.23 17.09
CA PRO A 209 -4.72 13.47 17.90
C PRO A 209 -5.34 12.70 19.07
N ALA A 210 -6.50 13.13 19.55
CA ALA A 210 -7.27 12.41 20.57
C ALA A 210 -8.14 11.26 20.02
N GLY A 211 -8.15 11.04 18.70
CA GLY A 211 -8.92 9.99 18.03
C GLY A 211 -10.37 10.36 17.68
N PHE A 212 -10.78 11.61 17.86
CA PHE A 212 -12.13 12.07 17.47
C PHE A 212 -12.17 12.44 15.99
N VAL A 213 -13.25 12.04 15.30
CA VAL A 213 -13.55 12.51 13.94
C VAL A 213 -13.86 14.01 13.97
N ILE A 214 -13.09 14.80 13.24
CA ILE A 214 -13.22 16.27 13.12
C ILE A 214 -13.74 16.71 11.75
N ALA A 215 -13.65 15.86 10.74
CA ALA A 215 -14.26 16.06 9.43
C ALA A 215 -14.55 14.71 8.76
N THR A 216 -15.53 14.67 7.86
CA THR A 216 -15.90 13.46 7.11
C THR A 216 -16.44 13.82 5.73
N ALA A 217 -16.23 12.95 4.74
CA ALA A 217 -16.93 12.98 3.46
C ALA A 217 -17.38 11.57 3.07
N ASN A 218 -18.66 11.52 2.68
CA ASN A 218 -19.38 10.36 2.15
C ASN A 218 -20.55 10.92 1.31
N ASN A 219 -20.21 11.59 0.22
CA ASN A 219 -21.12 12.38 -0.60
C ASN A 219 -21.53 11.67 -1.89
N THR A 220 -20.71 10.73 -2.34
CA THR A 220 -20.91 9.91 -3.52
C THR A 220 -21.32 8.49 -3.10
N GLY A 221 -21.54 7.62 -4.09
CA GLY A 221 -21.83 6.21 -3.84
C GLY A 221 -20.71 5.35 -4.41
N LEU A 222 -20.98 4.05 -4.57
CA LEU A 222 -20.07 3.10 -5.22
C LEU A 222 -19.34 3.64 -6.47
N GLY A 223 -18.00 3.61 -6.42
CA GLY A 223 -17.12 4.09 -7.48
C GLY A 223 -17.02 5.61 -7.63
N GLY A 224 -17.61 6.38 -6.71
CA GLY A 224 -17.42 7.81 -6.57
C GLY A 224 -16.23 8.13 -5.67
N LEU A 225 -15.57 9.25 -5.96
CA LEU A 225 -14.49 9.78 -5.12
C LEU A 225 -15.07 10.51 -3.92
N GLU A 226 -14.37 10.44 -2.79
CA GLU A 226 -14.64 11.27 -1.62
C GLU A 226 -13.48 12.23 -1.35
N ALA A 227 -13.81 13.44 -0.91
CA ALA A 227 -12.81 14.44 -0.58
C ALA A 227 -13.25 15.30 0.62
N VAL A 228 -12.29 15.57 1.50
CA VAL A 228 -12.41 16.48 2.64
C VAL A 228 -11.36 17.57 2.51
N GLY A 229 -11.74 18.81 2.79
CA GLY A 229 -10.83 19.96 2.81
C GLY A 229 -11.52 21.26 2.36
N PRO A 230 -11.07 22.43 2.85
CA PRO A 230 -10.02 22.61 3.86
C PRO A 230 -10.51 22.31 5.29
N VAL A 231 -9.64 21.76 6.15
CA VAL A 231 -9.87 21.49 7.58
C VAL A 231 -8.80 22.18 8.42
N GLN A 232 -9.22 22.97 9.42
CA GLN A 232 -8.32 23.63 10.36
C GLN A 232 -7.85 22.63 11.42
N LEU A 233 -6.54 22.52 11.62
CA LEU A 233 -5.91 21.64 12.59
C LEU A 233 -5.52 22.50 13.81
N THR A 234 -6.26 22.38 14.90
CA THR A 234 -6.22 23.35 16.01
C THR A 234 -5.26 22.99 17.14
N THR A 235 -4.69 21.80 17.13
CA THR A 235 -3.86 21.26 18.21
C THR A 235 -2.61 20.63 17.63
N ASP A 236 -1.51 20.70 18.36
CA ASP A 236 -0.30 19.96 18.00
C ASP A 236 -0.53 18.45 18.16
N GLY A 237 0.01 17.66 17.23
CA GLY A 237 0.12 16.21 17.33
C GLY A 237 -0.19 15.47 16.03
N THR A 238 -0.29 14.14 16.16
CA THR A 238 -0.52 13.23 15.03
C THR A 238 -2.00 13.18 14.67
N TYR A 239 -2.34 13.65 13.47
CA TYR A 239 -3.69 13.52 12.90
C TYR A 239 -3.81 12.23 12.10
N GLY A 240 -5.04 11.74 11.97
CA GLY A 240 -5.36 10.57 11.15
C GLY A 240 -6.21 10.93 9.94
N ILE A 241 -5.97 10.26 8.82
CA ILE A 241 -6.87 10.15 7.68
C ILE A 241 -7.34 8.70 7.65
N ARG A 242 -8.61 8.48 7.95
CA ARG A 242 -9.22 7.15 7.94
C ARG A 242 -10.03 6.98 6.67
N VAL A 243 -9.73 5.95 5.90
CA VAL A 243 -10.54 5.47 4.78
C VAL A 243 -11.28 4.22 5.23
N ASN A 244 -12.60 4.16 5.01
CA ASN A 244 -13.43 3.03 5.39
C ASN A 244 -14.68 2.94 4.49
N SER A 245 -15.58 1.99 4.80
CA SER A 245 -16.87 1.87 4.11
C SER A 245 -17.90 2.87 4.65
N GLY A 246 -18.39 3.75 3.77
CA GLY A 246 -19.48 4.70 4.00
C GLY A 246 -20.87 4.06 3.99
N GLY A 247 -20.98 2.77 3.65
CA GLY A 247 -22.21 2.00 3.80
C GLY A 247 -22.41 0.94 2.74
N ALA A 248 -22.67 1.34 1.50
CA ALA A 248 -23.07 0.41 0.45
C ALA A 248 -21.92 -0.49 -0.02
N THR A 249 -22.24 -1.72 -0.43
CA THR A 249 -21.33 -2.65 -1.08
C THR A 249 -21.99 -3.23 -2.34
N SER A 250 -21.20 -3.76 -3.26
CA SER A 250 -21.69 -4.37 -4.52
C SER A 250 -22.64 -5.56 -4.29
N GLY A 251 -22.50 -6.26 -3.16
CA GLY A 251 -23.14 -7.55 -2.92
C GLY A 251 -22.46 -8.71 -3.64
N ASP A 252 -21.31 -8.48 -4.27
CA ASP A 252 -20.47 -9.53 -4.87
C ASP A 252 -19.88 -10.44 -3.78
N GLN A 253 -19.45 -11.64 -4.18
CA GLN A 253 -18.79 -12.57 -3.26
C GLN A 253 -17.41 -12.07 -2.80
N PHE A 254 -16.68 -11.41 -3.71
CA PHE A 254 -15.34 -10.88 -3.47
C PHE A 254 -15.42 -9.35 -3.40
N ILE A 255 -15.56 -8.84 -2.18
CA ILE A 255 -15.70 -7.40 -1.93
C ILE A 255 -14.33 -6.87 -1.51
N ILE A 256 -13.59 -6.35 -2.49
CA ILE A 256 -12.37 -5.58 -2.30
C ILE A 256 -12.47 -4.29 -3.11
N GLN A 257 -12.13 -3.16 -2.51
CA GLN A 257 -12.13 -1.87 -3.21
C GLN A 257 -10.73 -1.31 -3.25
N ALA A 258 -10.10 -1.33 -4.43
CA ALA A 258 -8.87 -0.58 -4.65
C ALA A 258 -9.16 0.91 -4.76
N TYR A 259 -8.21 1.72 -4.32
CA TYR A 259 -8.28 3.17 -4.37
C TYR A 259 -6.89 3.82 -4.40
N ASN A 260 -6.86 5.11 -4.70
CA ASN A 260 -5.70 5.97 -4.53
C ASN A 260 -6.01 7.05 -3.50
N LEU A 261 -5.02 7.43 -2.70
CA LEU A 261 -5.11 8.50 -1.71
C LEU A 261 -4.29 9.71 -2.17
N GLN A 262 -4.88 10.90 -2.07
CA GLN A 262 -4.24 12.18 -2.33
C GLN A 262 -4.33 13.05 -1.09
N VAL A 263 -3.20 13.62 -0.66
CA VAL A 263 -3.11 14.44 0.56
C VAL A 263 -2.34 15.73 0.26
N ASN A 264 -2.89 16.86 0.70
CA ASN A 264 -2.20 18.14 0.71
C ASN A 264 -2.49 18.87 2.02
N VAL A 265 -1.43 19.26 2.71
CA VAL A 265 -1.48 19.96 3.99
C VAL A 265 -0.54 21.15 3.95
N THR A 266 -0.95 22.27 4.54
CA THR A 266 -0.08 23.39 4.88
C THR A 266 0.23 23.28 6.36
N ILE A 267 1.47 22.92 6.69
CA ILE A 267 1.92 22.80 8.07
C ILE A 267 2.36 24.17 8.55
N GLN A 268 1.72 24.65 9.62
CA GLN A 268 2.10 25.91 10.24
C GLN A 268 3.46 25.70 10.93
N SER A 269 4.52 26.34 10.43
CA SER A 269 5.81 26.29 11.12
C SER A 269 5.65 26.86 12.53
N LEU A 270 5.99 26.06 13.54
CA LEU A 270 6.11 26.55 14.91
C LEU A 270 7.32 27.48 14.95
N VAL A 271 7.11 28.71 15.39
CA VAL A 271 8.20 29.69 15.48
C VAL A 271 9.20 29.17 16.51
N GLY A 272 10.42 28.83 16.06
CA GLY A 272 11.46 28.25 16.92
C GLY A 272 11.69 26.75 16.73
N ASP A 273 10.85 26.04 15.97
CA ASP A 273 11.12 24.66 15.52
C ASP A 273 12.07 24.73 14.33
N VAL A 274 13.37 24.69 14.61
CA VAL A 274 14.42 24.77 13.58
C VAL A 274 14.83 23.39 13.07
N THR A 275 14.40 22.33 13.76
CA THR A 275 14.63 20.94 13.34
C THR A 275 13.55 20.42 12.41
N GLY A 276 12.38 21.06 12.41
CA GLY A 276 11.19 20.65 11.67
C GLY A 276 10.54 19.40 12.23
N ASP A 277 10.76 19.09 13.51
CA ASP A 277 10.23 17.88 14.17
C ASP A 277 8.83 18.08 14.78
N GLY A 278 8.25 19.27 14.59
CA GLY A 278 6.92 19.61 15.10
C GLY A 278 6.92 19.98 16.58
N LEU A 279 8.08 20.07 17.23
CA LEU A 279 8.25 20.52 18.60
C LEU A 279 9.24 21.70 18.64
N VAL A 280 9.16 22.48 19.71
CA VAL A 280 10.16 23.51 20.04
C VAL A 280 10.76 23.11 21.37
N ASN A 281 11.92 22.45 21.32
CA ASN A 281 12.48 21.74 22.47
C ASN A 281 14.02 21.84 22.57
N GLY A 282 14.60 20.95 23.38
CA GLY A 282 16.04 20.83 23.61
C GLY A 282 16.89 20.60 22.35
N PHE A 283 16.33 19.96 21.31
CA PHE A 283 17.00 19.74 20.04
C PHE A 283 17.08 21.02 19.21
N ASP A 284 16.01 21.82 19.16
CA ASP A 284 16.00 23.11 18.45
C ASP A 284 16.99 24.10 19.05
N ILE A 285 16.95 24.25 20.39
CA ILE A 285 17.92 25.12 21.07
C ILE A 285 19.35 24.63 20.86
N THR A 286 19.57 23.31 20.76
CA THR A 286 20.91 22.76 20.47
C THR A 286 21.38 23.14 19.06
N GLN A 287 20.50 23.10 18.06
CA GLN A 287 20.85 23.55 16.70
C GLN A 287 21.21 25.05 16.67
N VAL A 288 20.40 25.90 17.32
CA VAL A 288 20.67 27.34 17.41
C VAL A 288 21.95 27.63 18.20
N LEU A 289 22.20 26.91 19.30
CA LEU A 289 23.44 27.02 20.07
C LEU A 289 24.68 26.59 19.27
N ASN A 290 24.58 25.54 18.46
CA ASN A 290 25.67 25.12 17.57
C ASN A 290 25.98 26.19 16.50
N ALA A 291 24.99 27.00 16.14
CA ALA A 291 25.12 28.10 15.20
C ALA A 291 25.39 29.46 15.87
N PHE A 292 25.62 29.50 17.19
CA PHE A 292 25.76 30.76 17.93
C PHE A 292 26.93 31.62 17.42
N ASN A 293 26.72 32.93 17.30
CA ASN A 293 27.58 33.92 16.64
C ASN A 293 27.84 33.68 15.14
N SER A 294 27.02 32.86 14.47
CA SER A 294 27.06 32.72 13.00
C SER A 294 26.09 33.68 12.31
N THR A 295 26.18 33.77 10.99
CA THR A 295 25.23 34.50 10.13
C THR A 295 24.35 33.52 9.34
N ASN A 296 24.08 32.34 9.89
CA ASN A 296 23.27 31.33 9.20
C ASN A 296 21.79 31.74 9.23
N PRO A 297 21.16 32.04 8.08
CA PRO A 297 19.79 32.53 8.03
C PRO A 297 18.77 31.49 8.51
N ASN A 298 19.11 30.20 8.54
CA ASN A 298 18.19 29.16 9.01
C ASN A 298 18.02 29.17 10.54
N PHE A 299 18.95 29.78 11.28
CA PHE A 299 18.94 29.84 12.74
C PHE A 299 18.83 31.27 13.29
N ASP A 300 18.77 32.27 12.39
CA ASP A 300 18.50 33.68 12.69
C ASP A 300 16.98 33.89 12.66
N LEU A 301 16.33 33.56 13.77
CA LEU A 301 14.89 33.52 13.93
C LEU A 301 14.28 34.92 14.04
N ASN A 302 15.04 35.90 14.51
CA ASN A 302 14.59 37.29 14.59
C ASN A 302 14.98 38.13 13.35
N ASN A 303 15.75 37.57 12.41
CA ASN A 303 16.26 38.19 11.19
C ASN A 303 17.10 39.46 11.46
N ASP A 304 17.89 39.48 12.55
CA ASP A 304 18.79 40.58 12.89
C ASP A 304 20.18 40.47 12.23
N GLY A 305 20.43 39.36 11.52
CA GLY A 305 21.64 39.06 10.78
C GLY A 305 22.69 38.28 11.57
N ILE A 306 22.45 37.93 12.83
CA ILE A 306 23.37 37.15 13.66
C ILE A 306 22.65 36.22 14.63
N VAL A 307 22.99 34.94 14.59
CA VAL A 307 22.45 33.95 15.54
C VAL A 307 22.98 34.21 16.94
N ASN A 308 22.11 34.65 17.86
CA ASN A 308 22.50 35.08 19.20
C ASN A 308 21.44 34.74 20.27
N ALA A 309 21.56 35.36 21.46
CA ALA A 309 20.63 35.13 22.56
C ALA A 309 19.18 35.54 22.23
N GLY A 310 18.98 36.44 21.26
CA GLY A 310 17.68 36.80 20.71
C GLY A 310 16.95 35.60 20.09
N ASP A 311 17.65 34.80 19.29
CA ASP A 311 17.08 33.60 18.65
C ASP A 311 16.79 32.51 19.67
N ILE A 312 17.69 32.32 20.64
CA ILE A 312 17.46 31.40 21.77
C ILE A 312 16.20 31.82 22.53
N THR A 313 16.00 33.12 22.73
CA THR A 313 14.81 33.64 23.42
C THR A 313 13.52 33.33 22.64
N ILE A 314 13.58 33.31 21.31
CA ILE A 314 12.44 32.88 20.47
C ILE A 314 12.11 31.42 20.73
N ILE A 315 13.10 30.53 20.75
CA ILE A 315 12.88 29.11 21.07
C ILE A 315 12.28 28.94 22.47
N LEU A 316 12.87 29.59 23.48
CA LEU A 316 12.39 29.49 24.87
C LEU A 316 10.97 30.04 25.05
N ASN A 317 10.59 31.08 24.32
CA ASN A 317 9.25 31.66 24.40
C ASN A 317 8.19 30.82 23.68
N ASN A 318 8.59 30.00 22.72
CA ASN A 318 7.69 29.12 21.97
C ASN A 318 7.86 27.66 22.38
N TRP A 319 8.47 27.38 23.54
CA TRP A 319 8.76 26.03 24.02
C TRP A 319 7.50 25.18 24.11
N THR A 320 7.48 24.03 23.42
CA THR A 320 6.31 23.13 23.41
C THR A 320 6.50 21.85 24.22
N GLY A 321 7.73 21.50 24.61
CA GLY A 321 7.99 20.31 25.45
C GLY A 321 9.40 19.78 25.35
#